data_AF-A0A2D6CYN5-F1
#
_entry.id   AF-A0A2D6CYN5-F1
#
_cell.length_a   1.000
_cell.length_b   1.000
_cell.length_c   1.000
_cell.angle_alpha   90.00
_cell.angle_beta   90.00
_cell.angle_gamma   90.00
#
_symmetry.space_group_name_H-M   'P 1'
#
loop_
_entity.id
_entity.type
_entity.pdbx_description
1 polymer ?
#
loop_
_entity_poly.entity_id
_entity_poly.type
_entity_poly.pdbx_seq_one_letter_code
_entity_poly.pdbx_strand_id
1 'polypeptide(L)'
;MTTVFFAAASLTRPAPTRSPSRVSGTLVGMAMALVLTACQSTETRAPDPETPTAGRPAVTLMSPTELQTALDGEDSVLINVCTSPRSGEIANTDMAIAYNTLEQAADQLPADKDARIVLYCISGGMSATAGETLTAMGYTNVLDLAGGTQAWRKAGLPIGERTQ
;
A
#
# COMPACT_ATOMS: atom_id res chain seq x y z
N MET A 1 5.13 13.79 -49.25
CA MET A 1 3.84 13.18 -49.69
C MET A 1 4.09 11.69 -49.64
N THR A 2 3.60 10.94 -48.65
CA THR A 2 2.18 10.54 -48.54
C THR A 2 1.90 10.05 -47.12
N THR A 3 0.88 10.64 -46.51
CA THR A 3 0.29 10.27 -45.21
C THR A 3 -0.62 9.05 -45.39
N VAL A 4 -0.56 8.05 -44.51
CA VAL A 4 -1.66 7.08 -44.35
C VAL A 4 -1.96 6.90 -42.85
N PHE A 5 -3.06 7.52 -42.45
CA PHE A 5 -3.75 7.33 -41.17
C PHE A 5 -4.41 5.94 -41.13
N PHE A 6 -4.25 5.20 -40.04
CA PHE A 6 -5.11 4.06 -39.71
C PHE A 6 -5.92 4.41 -38.45
N ALA A 7 -7.19 4.74 -38.66
CA ALA A 7 -8.18 4.98 -37.62
C ALA A 7 -8.82 3.63 -37.22
N ALA A 8 -8.63 3.21 -35.98
CA ALA A 8 -9.32 2.05 -35.41
C ALA A 8 -10.62 2.50 -34.74
N ALA A 9 -11.74 2.10 -35.33
CA ALA A 9 -13.07 2.22 -34.76
C ALA A 9 -13.25 1.18 -33.64
N SER A 10 -13.72 1.61 -32.47
CA SER A 10 -14.15 0.71 -31.38
C SER A 10 -15.46 1.20 -30.78
N LEU A 11 -16.53 0.66 -31.36
CA LEU A 11 -17.79 0.23 -30.75
C LEU A 11 -18.20 0.89 -29.42
N THR A 12 -19.05 1.91 -29.57
CA THR A 12 -19.98 2.45 -28.55
C THR A 12 -20.82 1.34 -27.91
N ARG A 13 -20.68 1.17 -26.59
CA ARG A 13 -21.66 0.44 -25.76
C ARG A 13 -22.72 1.42 -25.24
N PRO A 14 -24.03 1.19 -25.43
CA PRO A 14 -25.06 2.00 -24.80
C PRO A 14 -25.26 1.56 -23.33
N ALA A 15 -25.30 2.54 -22.43
CA ALA A 15 -25.65 2.35 -21.02
C ALA A 15 -27.18 2.36 -20.81
N PRO A 16 -27.70 1.63 -19.80
CA PRO A 16 -29.14 1.50 -19.57
C PRO A 16 -29.78 2.78 -19.03
N THR A 17 -30.93 3.12 -19.62
CA THR A 17 -31.82 4.24 -19.27
C THR A 17 -32.50 4.01 -17.93
N ARG A 18 -32.26 4.88 -16.93
CA ARG A 18 -33.08 4.95 -15.71
C ARG A 18 -34.18 6.01 -15.87
N SER A 19 -35.39 5.54 -15.60
CA SER A 19 -36.69 6.21 -15.65
C SER A 19 -36.78 7.47 -14.76
N PRO A 20 -37.47 8.54 -15.19
CA PRO A 20 -37.85 9.64 -14.30
C PRO A 20 -39.17 9.35 -13.58
N SER A 21 -39.10 9.14 -12.26
CA SER A 21 -40.29 9.14 -11.38
C SER A 21 -40.84 10.56 -11.25
N ARG A 22 -42.10 10.72 -11.65
CA ARG A 22 -42.91 11.94 -11.52
C ARG A 22 -43.09 12.29 -10.04
N VAL A 23 -42.70 13.50 -9.65
CA VAL A 23 -43.12 14.09 -8.37
C VAL A 23 -44.23 15.08 -8.67
N SER A 24 -45.46 14.66 -8.41
CA SER A 24 -46.65 15.51 -8.48
C SER A 24 -46.77 16.23 -7.14
N GLY A 25 -46.72 17.55 -7.18
CA GLY A 25 -46.90 18.40 -6.01
C GLY A 25 -48.35 18.38 -5.51
N THR A 26 -48.50 18.34 -4.20
CA THR A 26 -49.74 18.73 -3.52
C THR A 26 -49.36 19.56 -2.30
N LEU A 27 -49.74 20.84 -2.35
CA LEU A 27 -49.84 21.76 -1.23
C LEU A 27 -50.76 21.18 -0.13
N VAL A 28 -50.54 21.62 1.12
CA VAL A 28 -51.52 21.88 2.20
C VAL A 28 -51.01 21.35 3.55
N GLY A 29 -50.99 22.22 4.56
CA GLY A 29 -51.06 21.81 5.96
C GLY A 29 -50.00 22.41 6.88
N MET A 30 -50.16 23.68 7.23
CA MET A 30 -49.45 24.35 8.33
C MET A 30 -49.92 23.79 9.68
N ALA A 31 -49.03 23.16 10.46
CA ALA A 31 -49.25 22.88 11.89
C ALA A 31 -47.94 22.65 12.66
N MET A 32 -47.63 23.60 13.55
CA MET A 32 -47.25 23.40 14.95
C MET A 32 -46.00 22.56 15.33
N ALA A 33 -44.93 23.30 15.67
CA ALA A 33 -43.96 23.11 16.76
C ALA A 33 -43.27 21.73 16.98
N LEU A 34 -41.94 21.70 16.84
CA LEU A 34 -40.92 21.22 17.82
C LEU A 34 -39.57 20.88 17.12
N VAL A 35 -38.52 21.65 17.47
CA VAL A 35 -37.18 21.16 17.89
C VAL A 35 -36.21 20.50 16.86
N LEU A 36 -35.05 21.19 16.72
CA LEU A 36 -33.66 20.74 16.44
C LEU A 36 -33.22 20.24 15.05
N THR A 37 -32.28 21.02 14.48
CA THR A 37 -30.96 20.63 13.93
C THR A 37 -30.82 19.32 13.14
N ALA A 38 -30.44 19.41 11.86
CA ALA A 38 -29.37 18.58 11.29
C ALA A 38 -28.90 19.12 9.93
N CYS A 39 -27.68 19.66 9.88
CA CYS A 39 -26.88 19.74 8.66
C CYS A 39 -26.63 18.32 8.15
N GLN A 40 -27.07 17.97 6.94
CA GLN A 40 -26.59 16.75 6.28
C GLN A 40 -25.38 17.10 5.41
N SER A 41 -24.23 17.22 6.07
CA SER A 41 -22.94 16.99 5.41
C SER A 41 -22.84 15.49 5.19
N THR A 42 -22.93 15.05 3.94
CA THR A 42 -22.49 13.71 3.56
C THR A 42 -20.96 13.70 3.63
N GLU A 43 -20.45 13.41 4.82
CA GLU A 43 -19.05 13.13 5.04
C GLU A 43 -18.70 11.82 4.34
N THR A 44 -17.85 11.92 3.33
CA THR A 44 -17.11 10.79 2.77
C THR A 44 -16.43 10.07 3.93
N ARG A 45 -16.98 8.91 4.30
CA ARG A 45 -16.34 8.00 5.24
C ARG A 45 -15.01 7.57 4.63
N ALA A 46 -13.92 8.11 5.17
CA ALA A 46 -12.59 7.56 4.99
C ALA A 46 -12.61 6.08 5.42
N PRO A 47 -11.85 5.19 4.76
CA PRO A 47 -11.68 3.84 5.25
C PRO A 47 -11.11 3.92 6.68
N ASP A 48 -11.75 3.21 7.61
CA ASP A 48 -11.33 3.14 9.01
C ASP A 48 -9.83 2.75 9.05
N PRO A 49 -8.98 3.44 9.84
CA PRO A 49 -7.62 2.97 10.07
C PRO A 49 -7.74 1.61 10.76
N GLU A 50 -7.22 0.56 10.14
CA GLU A 50 -7.15 -0.75 10.77
C GLU A 50 -6.43 -0.61 12.10
N THR A 51 -7.16 -0.80 13.20
CA THR A 51 -6.59 -0.86 14.55
C THR A 51 -5.49 -1.93 14.54
N PRO A 52 -4.23 -1.58 14.85
CA PRO A 52 -3.19 -2.59 14.98
C PRO A 52 -3.59 -3.51 16.13
N THR A 53 -3.81 -4.80 15.83
CA THR A 53 -3.95 -5.86 16.84
C THR A 53 -2.85 -5.73 17.88
N ALA A 54 -3.23 -5.32 19.09
CA ALA A 54 -2.35 -5.20 20.24
C ALA A 54 -1.71 -6.56 20.56
N GLY A 55 -0.39 -6.63 20.45
CA GLY A 55 0.39 -7.83 20.74
C GLY A 55 1.57 -8.06 19.80
N ARG A 56 1.63 -7.38 18.65
CA ARG A 56 2.80 -7.43 17.77
C ARG A 56 3.87 -6.44 18.24
N PRO A 57 5.16 -6.81 18.27
CA PRO A 57 6.24 -5.83 18.42
C PRO A 57 6.06 -4.72 17.39
N ALA A 58 6.25 -3.47 17.84
CA ALA A 58 6.02 -2.29 17.02
C ALA A 58 7.14 -2.13 15.98
N VAL A 59 7.01 -2.79 14.83
CA VAL A 59 7.81 -2.48 13.64
C VAL A 59 7.39 -1.11 13.13
N THR A 60 8.36 -0.25 12.81
CA THR A 60 8.06 1.10 12.33
C THR A 60 7.63 1.05 10.87
N LEU A 61 6.39 1.46 10.58
CA LEU A 61 5.90 1.57 9.20
C LEU A 61 6.49 2.81 8.52
N MET A 62 6.90 2.65 7.26
CA MET A 62 7.44 3.70 6.41
C MET A 62 6.67 3.76 5.09
N SER A 63 6.38 4.97 4.59
CA SER A 63 5.72 5.15 3.31
C SER A 63 6.69 4.97 2.12
N PRO A 64 6.20 4.70 0.90
CA PRO A 64 7.07 4.59 -0.28
C PRO A 64 7.92 5.83 -0.56
N THR A 65 7.36 7.04 -0.41
CA THR A 65 8.08 8.29 -0.68
C THR A 65 9.17 8.56 0.35
N GLU A 66 8.91 8.24 1.63
CA GLU A 66 9.93 8.33 2.69
C GLU A 66 11.06 7.35 2.43
N LEU A 67 10.74 6.10 2.07
CA LEU A 67 11.74 5.10 1.72
C LEU A 67 12.57 5.53 0.51
N GLN A 68 11.94 6.03 -0.56
CA GLN A 68 12.68 6.53 -1.73
C GLN A 68 13.67 7.63 -1.35
N THR A 69 13.29 8.54 -0.45
CA THR A 69 14.18 9.61 0.02
C THR A 69 15.32 9.05 0.88
N ALA A 70 15.04 8.03 1.70
CA ALA A 70 16.06 7.39 2.54
C ALA A 70 17.09 6.59 1.71
N LEU A 71 16.65 5.93 0.63
CA LEU A 71 17.53 5.16 -0.27
C LEU A 71 18.59 6.03 -0.97
N ASP A 72 18.38 7.35 -1.05
CA ASP A 72 19.32 8.28 -1.69
C ASP A 72 20.42 8.79 -0.72
N GLY A 73 20.35 8.47 0.58
CA GLY A 73 21.24 9.12 1.56
C GLY A 73 21.57 8.37 2.86
N GLU A 74 20.82 7.33 3.25
CA GLU A 74 21.10 6.55 4.47
C GLU A 74 21.54 5.12 4.12
N ASP A 75 22.55 4.61 4.84
CA ASP A 75 22.91 3.19 4.80
C ASP A 75 21.78 2.38 5.47
N SER A 76 21.02 1.65 4.66
CA SER A 76 19.97 0.74 5.12
C SER A 76 20.02 -0.55 4.32
N VAL A 77 19.67 -1.66 4.97
CA VAL A 77 19.59 -2.97 4.32
C VAL A 77 18.15 -3.20 3.88
N LEU A 78 17.91 -3.16 2.59
CA LEU A 78 16.61 -3.36 1.98
C LEU A 78 16.40 -4.84 1.63
N ILE A 79 15.43 -5.48 2.28
CA ILE A 79 15.18 -6.93 2.16
C ILE A 79 13.79 -7.19 1.56
N ASN A 80 13.77 -7.90 0.43
CA ASN A 80 12.54 -8.45 -0.13
C ASN A 80 12.19 -9.77 0.53
N VAL A 81 11.14 -9.79 1.36
CA VAL A 81 10.75 -11.02 2.06
C VAL A 81 9.79 -11.92 1.27
N CYS A 82 9.46 -11.52 0.03
CA CYS A 82 8.67 -12.31 -0.91
C CYS A 82 9.50 -12.68 -2.14
N THR A 83 10.07 -13.89 -2.10
CA THR A 83 10.92 -14.45 -3.17
C THR A 83 10.14 -14.89 -4.42
N SER A 84 8.81 -14.70 -4.45
CA SER A 84 8.02 -14.93 -5.66
C SER A 84 8.37 -13.91 -6.74
N PRO A 85 8.60 -14.30 -8.01
CA PRO A 85 8.86 -13.35 -9.09
C PRO A 85 7.75 -12.31 -9.28
N ARG A 86 6.52 -12.61 -8.83
CA ARG A 86 5.38 -11.68 -8.92
C ARG A 86 5.49 -10.50 -7.95
N SER A 87 6.28 -10.61 -6.88
CA SER A 87 6.43 -9.53 -5.91
C SER A 87 7.00 -8.27 -6.56
N GLY A 88 7.88 -8.46 -7.53
CA GLY A 88 8.72 -7.40 -8.05
C GLY A 88 9.78 -6.98 -7.03
N GLU A 89 10.79 -6.29 -7.53
CA GLU A 89 11.95 -5.90 -6.74
C GLU A 89 12.11 -4.39 -6.78
N ILE A 90 12.30 -3.76 -5.63
CA ILE A 90 12.58 -2.32 -5.58
C ILE A 90 14.06 -2.16 -5.96
N ALA A 91 14.40 -1.09 -6.67
CA ALA A 91 15.81 -0.81 -6.97
C ALA A 91 16.62 -0.69 -5.67
N ASN A 92 17.88 -1.12 -5.68
CA ASN A 92 18.75 -1.18 -4.50
C ASN A 92 18.31 -2.18 -3.42
N THR A 93 17.59 -3.24 -3.80
CA THR A 93 17.35 -4.38 -2.88
C THR A 93 18.67 -5.12 -2.67
N ASP A 94 19.09 -5.26 -1.41
CA ASP A 94 20.34 -5.93 -1.05
C ASP A 94 20.21 -7.46 -1.09
N MET A 95 19.05 -7.97 -0.68
CA MET A 95 18.80 -9.40 -0.60
C MET A 95 17.32 -9.77 -0.63
N ALA A 96 17.04 -11.01 -1.02
CA ALA A 96 15.72 -11.60 -0.97
C ALA A 96 15.74 -12.88 -0.10
N ILE A 97 15.06 -12.84 1.04
CA ILE A 97 14.99 -13.95 2.00
C ILE A 97 13.53 -14.22 2.30
N ALA A 98 13.03 -15.44 2.10
CA ALA A 98 11.61 -15.72 2.37
C ALA A 98 11.29 -15.44 3.85
N TYR A 99 10.17 -14.74 4.10
CA TYR A 99 9.77 -14.28 5.44
C TYR A 99 9.78 -15.39 6.52
N ASN A 100 9.52 -16.64 6.13
CA ASN A 100 9.47 -17.79 7.03
C ASN A 100 10.83 -18.51 7.20
N THR A 101 11.91 -17.96 6.64
CA THR A 101 13.25 -18.57 6.64
C THR A 101 14.33 -17.68 7.27
N LEU A 102 13.96 -16.55 7.85
CA LEU A 102 14.89 -15.54 8.37
C LEU A 102 15.81 -16.09 9.48
N GLU A 103 15.27 -16.96 10.35
CA GLU A 103 16.07 -17.60 11.39
C GLU A 103 17.13 -18.54 10.82
N GLN A 104 16.80 -19.30 9.77
CA GLN A 104 17.76 -20.19 9.10
C GLN A 104 18.76 -19.41 8.25
N ALA A 105 18.39 -18.23 7.79
CA ALA A 105 19.25 -17.32 7.03
C ALA A 105 19.97 -16.31 7.91
N ALA A 106 20.09 -16.54 9.23
CA ALA A 106 20.70 -15.59 10.17
C ALA A 106 22.12 -15.16 9.76
N ASP A 107 22.89 -16.05 9.13
CA ASP A 107 24.25 -15.78 8.64
C ASP A 107 24.30 -14.78 7.46
N GLN A 108 23.18 -14.56 6.77
CA GLN A 108 23.05 -13.58 5.68
C GLN A 108 22.60 -12.21 6.19
N LEU A 109 22.02 -12.16 7.38
CA LEU A 109 21.53 -10.92 7.97
C LEU A 109 22.70 -10.10 8.58
N PRO A 110 22.53 -8.79 8.77
CA PRO A 110 23.54 -7.96 9.42
C PRO A 110 23.94 -8.50 10.80
N ALA A 111 25.25 -8.58 11.05
CA ALA A 111 25.76 -8.98 12.36
C ALA A 111 25.39 -7.97 13.46
N ASP A 112 25.31 -6.69 13.09
CA ASP A 112 24.87 -5.60 13.96
C ASP A 112 23.34 -5.62 14.13
N LYS A 113 22.88 -5.68 15.39
CA LYS A 113 21.46 -5.70 15.73
C LYS A 113 20.79 -4.33 15.69
N ASP A 114 21.59 -3.27 15.67
CA ASP A 114 21.10 -1.89 15.51
C ASP A 114 21.10 -1.43 14.04
N ALA A 115 21.59 -2.29 13.12
CA ALA A 115 21.55 -2.03 11.68
C ALA A 115 20.13 -1.72 11.23
N ARG A 116 20.01 -0.68 10.39
CA ARG A 116 18.72 -0.26 9.83
C ARG A 116 18.28 -1.24 8.76
N ILE A 117 17.24 -2.01 9.06
CA ILE A 117 16.69 -3.01 8.14
C ILE A 117 15.32 -2.55 7.67
N VAL A 118 15.14 -2.45 6.36
CA VAL A 118 13.84 -2.15 5.74
C VAL A 118 13.31 -3.40 5.06
N LEU A 119 12.15 -3.84 5.50
CA LEU A 119 11.47 -5.00 4.95
C LEU A 119 10.37 -4.59 4.00
N TYR A 120 10.19 -5.37 2.94
CA TYR A 120 9.00 -5.23 2.12
C TYR A 120 8.60 -6.57 1.50
N CYS A 121 7.33 -6.65 1.09
CA CYS A 121 6.79 -7.74 0.29
C CYS A 121 5.81 -7.18 -0.75
N ILE A 122 4.84 -7.98 -1.21
CA ILE A 122 3.87 -7.52 -2.22
C ILE A 122 2.88 -6.51 -1.65
N SER A 123 2.38 -6.72 -0.42
CA SER A 123 1.28 -5.94 0.16
C SER A 123 1.45 -5.55 1.63
N GLY A 124 2.58 -5.90 2.27
CA GLY A 124 2.86 -5.65 3.69
C GLY A 124 2.65 -6.84 4.63
N GLY A 125 1.84 -7.85 4.24
CA GLY A 125 1.50 -8.95 5.15
C GLY A 125 2.69 -9.82 5.57
N MET A 126 3.52 -10.24 4.61
CA MET A 126 4.71 -11.06 4.91
C MET A 126 5.83 -10.26 5.56
N SER A 127 5.97 -8.97 5.22
CA SER A 127 7.00 -8.10 5.81
C SER A 127 6.68 -7.73 7.26
N ALA A 128 5.40 -7.59 7.62
CA ALA A 128 5.00 -7.48 9.01
C ALA A 128 5.43 -8.71 9.84
N THR A 129 5.13 -9.93 9.36
CA THR A 129 5.56 -11.17 10.04
C THR A 129 7.08 -11.28 10.12
N ALA A 130 7.78 -10.95 9.03
CA ALA A 130 9.25 -10.92 9.03
C ALA A 130 9.81 -9.93 10.07
N GLY A 131 9.19 -8.76 10.22
CA GLY A 131 9.62 -7.75 11.18
C GLY A 131 9.44 -8.21 12.63
N GLU A 132 8.38 -8.98 12.92
CA GLU A 132 8.21 -9.64 14.21
C GLU A 132 9.32 -10.65 14.48
N THR A 133 9.66 -11.49 13.49
CA THR A 133 10.77 -12.44 13.58
C THR A 133 12.09 -11.74 13.83
N LEU A 134 12.43 -10.69 13.08
CA LEU A 134 13.67 -9.94 13.29
C LEU A 134 13.72 -9.26 14.66
N THR A 135 12.60 -8.70 15.12
CA THR A 135 12.54 -8.10 16.46
C THR A 135 12.75 -9.17 17.54
N ALA A 136 12.18 -10.37 17.38
CA ALA A 136 12.40 -11.50 18.28
C ALA A 136 13.85 -12.02 18.25
N MET A 137 14.54 -11.90 17.12
CA MET A 137 15.98 -12.18 16.97
C MET A 137 16.88 -11.08 17.55
N GLY A 138 16.30 -10.01 18.10
CA GLY A 138 17.01 -8.93 18.78
C GLY A 138 17.34 -7.72 17.91
N TYR A 139 16.88 -7.65 16.66
CA TYR A 139 17.04 -6.44 15.86
C TYR A 139 16.18 -5.31 16.41
N THR A 140 16.77 -4.14 16.59
CA THR A 140 16.13 -2.99 17.25
C THR A 140 15.62 -1.95 16.25
N ASN A 141 16.16 -1.95 15.04
CA ASN A 141 15.92 -0.93 14.01
C ASN A 141 15.30 -1.54 12.74
N VAL A 142 14.10 -2.10 12.90
CA VAL A 142 13.35 -2.75 11.82
C VAL A 142 12.22 -1.85 11.34
N LEU A 143 12.20 -1.59 10.04
CA LEU A 143 11.15 -0.84 9.35
C LEU A 143 10.42 -1.73 8.35
N ASP A 144 9.14 -1.45 8.12
CA ASP A 144 8.31 -2.13 7.13
C ASP A 144 7.75 -1.13 6.13
N LEU A 145 7.92 -1.41 4.83
CA LEU A 145 7.34 -0.62 3.76
C LEU A 145 5.82 -0.82 3.73
N ALA A 146 5.10 0.22 4.14
CA ALA A 146 3.65 0.23 4.18
C ALA A 146 3.05 -0.05 2.79
N GLY A 147 2.27 -1.13 2.70
CA GLY A 147 1.62 -1.57 1.47
C GLY A 147 2.55 -2.22 0.44
N GLY A 148 3.82 -2.43 0.78
CA GLY A 148 4.79 -3.17 -0.03
C GLY A 148 5.00 -2.63 -1.45
N THR A 149 5.40 -3.50 -2.37
CA THR A 149 5.66 -3.15 -3.77
C THR A 149 4.43 -2.65 -4.52
N GLN A 150 3.21 -3.01 -4.09
CA GLN A 150 1.98 -2.45 -4.66
C GLN A 150 1.84 -0.96 -4.37
N ALA A 151 2.06 -0.55 -3.12
CA ALA A 151 2.05 0.86 -2.75
C ALA A 151 3.19 1.62 -3.44
N TRP A 152 4.37 1.01 -3.53
CA TRP A 152 5.51 1.55 -4.27
C TRP A 152 5.18 1.86 -5.73
N ARG A 153 4.60 0.89 -6.46
CA ARG A 153 4.15 1.07 -7.84
C ARG A 153 3.05 2.12 -7.96
N LYS A 154 2.11 2.14 -7.01
CA LYS A 154 1.01 3.12 -6.99
C LYS A 154 1.52 4.55 -6.79
N ALA A 155 2.63 4.71 -6.05
CA ALA A 155 3.33 5.98 -5.90
C ALA A 155 4.10 6.41 -7.17
N GLY A 156 4.15 5.58 -8.22
CA GLY A 156 4.85 5.87 -9.46
C GLY A 156 6.37 5.71 -9.37
N LEU A 157 6.86 5.01 -8.33
CA LEU A 157 8.29 4.83 -8.08
C LEU A 157 8.87 3.67 -8.92
N PRO A 158 10.18 3.75 -9.27
CA PRO A 158 10.81 2.77 -10.15
C PRO A 158 10.96 1.40 -9.49
N ILE A 159 10.73 0.35 -10.26
CA ILE A 159 10.99 -1.05 -9.86
C ILE A 159 12.31 -1.44 -10.50
N GLY A 160 13.17 -2.15 -9.76
CA GLY A 160 14.46 -2.62 -10.26
C GLY A 160 14.31 -3.49 -11.50
N GLU A 161 15.22 -3.33 -12.45
CA GLU A 161 15.31 -4.24 -13.59
C GLU A 161 15.91 -5.56 -13.12
N ARG A 162 15.27 -6.70 -13.48
CA ARG A 162 15.85 -8.03 -13.26
C ARG A 162 17.21 -8.09 -13.93
N THR A 163 18.28 -8.16 -13.15
CA THR A 163 19.48 -8.85 -13.64
C THR A 163 19.29 -10.31 -13.24
N GLN A 164 18.89 -11.12 -14.22
CA GLN A 164 18.74 -12.56 -14.09
C GLN A 164 20.10 -13.25 -13.89
#